data_AF-A0A1C6VV24-F1
#
_entry.id   AF-A0A1C6VV24-F1
#
_cell.length_a   1.000
_cell.length_b   1.000
_cell.length_c   1.000
_cell.angle_alpha   90.00
_cell.angle_beta   90.00
_cell.angle_gamma   90.00
#
_symmetry.space_group_name_H-M   'P 1'
#
loop_
_entity.id
_entity.type
_entity.pdbx_description
1 polymer ?
#
loop_
_entity_poly.entity_id
_entity_poly.type
_entity_poly.pdbx_seq_one_letter_code
_entity_poly.pdbx_strand_id
1 'polypeptide(L)'
;MSVDYDENPMTDDELQDAATHIGERFEDHDTRFLALMSPEQRAGHLQALRMLYEHIGNIWQAPKQADGPHPVELGGYGAVAGLRDMVDVLIGHVEDVQHVAGDEADSFRARMVVNHVD
;
A
#
# COMPACT_ATOMS: atom_id res chain seq x y z
N MET A 1 29.45 9.27 -8.80
CA MET A 1 28.66 8.66 -7.72
C MET A 1 28.49 7.22 -8.15
N SER A 2 29.31 6.29 -7.64
CA SER A 2 29.05 4.87 -7.89
C SER A 2 27.87 4.49 -7.00
N VAL A 3 26.82 3.97 -7.62
CA VAL A 3 25.82 3.20 -6.89
C VAL A 3 26.57 1.93 -6.51
N ASP A 4 26.86 1.75 -5.22
CA ASP A 4 27.31 0.46 -4.71
C ASP A 4 26.21 -0.54 -5.03
N TYR A 5 26.43 -1.36 -6.04
CA TYR A 5 25.63 -2.56 -6.25
C TYR A 5 26.00 -3.50 -5.13
N ASP A 6 25.02 -3.81 -4.28
CA ASP A 6 25.16 -4.79 -3.21
C ASP A 6 25.75 -6.08 -3.81
N GLU A 7 26.86 -6.56 -3.24
CA GLU A 7 27.57 -7.74 -3.74
C GLU A 7 26.74 -9.02 -3.56
N ASN A 8 25.61 -8.94 -2.83
CA ASN A 8 24.64 -10.00 -2.68
C ASN A 8 23.20 -9.45 -2.77
N PRO A 9 22.64 -9.29 -3.99
CA PRO A 9 21.28 -8.75 -4.14
C PRO A 9 20.27 -9.70 -3.48
N MET A 10 19.34 -9.13 -2.71
CA MET A 10 18.24 -9.88 -2.10
C MET A 10 17.44 -10.62 -3.18
N THR A 11 17.05 -11.85 -2.85
CA THR A 11 16.12 -12.64 -3.65
C THR A 11 14.71 -12.04 -3.62
N ASP A 12 13.85 -12.47 -4.54
CA ASP A 12 12.46 -12.00 -4.58
C ASP A 12 11.70 -12.32 -3.29
N ASP A 13 11.91 -13.50 -2.72
CA ASP A 13 11.29 -13.91 -1.46
C ASP A 13 11.79 -13.03 -0.30
N GLU A 14 13.11 -12.78 -0.22
CA GLU A 14 13.68 -11.90 0.80
C GLU A 14 13.18 -10.46 0.69
N LEU A 15 12.98 -9.96 -0.54
CA LEU A 15 12.42 -8.63 -0.78
C LEU A 15 10.96 -8.54 -0.33
N GLN A 16 10.18 -9.59 -0.60
CA GLN A 16 8.79 -9.67 -0.18
C GLN A 16 8.68 -9.75 1.34
N ASP A 17 9.44 -10.65 1.99
CA ASP A 17 9.48 -10.80 3.44
C ASP A 17 9.92 -9.50 4.14
N ALA A 18 10.93 -8.82 3.60
CA ALA A 18 11.38 -7.55 4.13
C ALA A 18 10.31 -6.46 4.04
N ALA A 19 9.57 -6.40 2.93
CA ALA A 19 8.49 -5.43 2.78
C ALA A 19 7.32 -5.71 3.74
N THR A 20 6.95 -6.97 3.94
CA THR A 20 5.95 -7.36 4.96
C THR A 20 6.42 -6.94 6.35
N HIS A 21 7.67 -7.23 6.71
CA HIS A 21 8.21 -6.83 8.02
C HIS A 21 8.23 -5.31 8.22
N ILE A 22 8.55 -4.54 7.17
CA ILE A 22 8.47 -3.08 7.21
C ILE A 22 7.02 -2.63 7.40
N GLY A 23 6.06 -3.24 6.70
CA GLY A 23 4.63 -2.96 6.85
C GLY A 23 4.14 -3.12 8.28
N GLU A 24 4.42 -4.27 8.90
CA GLU A 24 4.07 -4.55 10.30
C GLU A 24 4.66 -3.51 11.26
N ARG A 25 5.93 -3.12 11.06
CA ARG A 25 6.59 -2.08 11.88
C ARG A 25 6.00 -0.69 11.64
N PHE A 26 5.50 -0.45 10.45
CA PHE A 26 4.89 0.83 10.09
C PHE A 26 3.56 1.00 10.84
N GLU A 27 2.74 -0.06 10.95
CA GLU A 27 1.46 -0.04 11.68
C GLU A 27 1.60 0.45 13.14
N ASP A 28 2.63 -0.05 13.85
CA ASP A 28 2.96 0.34 15.23
C ASP A 28 3.12 1.87 15.39
N HIS A 29 3.69 2.52 14.37
CA HIS A 29 3.89 3.96 14.34
C HIS A 29 2.69 4.71 13.78
N ASP A 30 1.99 4.12 12.81
CA ASP A 30 0.88 4.72 12.09
C ASP A 30 -0.39 4.87 12.96
N THR A 31 -0.63 3.93 13.89
CA THR A 31 -1.76 4.01 14.84
C THR A 31 -1.83 5.38 15.55
N ARG A 32 -0.67 5.91 15.98
CA ARG A 32 -0.60 7.21 16.67
C ARG A 32 -0.90 8.37 15.73
N PHE A 33 -0.50 8.25 14.48
CA PHE A 33 -0.75 9.27 13.47
C PHE A 33 -2.23 9.27 13.05
N LEU A 34 -2.83 8.11 12.83
CA LEU A 34 -4.25 7.96 12.49
C LEU A 34 -5.19 8.43 13.62
N ALA A 35 -4.78 8.28 14.88
CA ALA A 35 -5.52 8.79 16.03
C ALA A 35 -5.58 10.33 16.08
N LEU A 36 -4.64 11.03 15.44
CA LEU A 36 -4.63 12.50 15.35
C LEU A 36 -5.50 13.03 14.19
N MET A 37 -5.97 12.16 13.30
CA MET A 37 -6.77 12.53 12.15
C MET A 37 -8.25 12.70 12.50
N SER A 38 -8.94 13.58 11.77
CA SER A 38 -10.40 13.57 11.71
C SER A 38 -10.89 12.35 10.90
N PRO A 39 -12.18 12.00 11.02
CA PRO A 39 -12.79 10.96 10.18
C PRO A 39 -12.59 11.21 8.68
N GLU A 40 -12.76 12.45 8.21
CA GLU A 40 -12.53 12.82 6.81
C GLU A 40 -11.08 12.60 6.37
N GLN A 41 -10.12 12.91 7.25
CA GLN A 41 -8.70 12.73 6.95
C GLN A 41 -8.33 11.25 6.88
N ARG A 42 -8.84 10.40 7.79
CA ARG A 42 -8.65 8.94 7.71
C ARG A 42 -9.28 8.37 6.44
N ALA A 43 -10.46 8.84 6.04
CA ALA A 43 -11.12 8.41 4.80
C ALA A 43 -10.30 8.79 3.55
N GLY A 44 -9.75 10.01 3.51
CA GLY A 44 -8.83 10.43 2.44
C GLY A 44 -7.54 9.63 2.41
N HIS A 45 -6.98 9.32 3.58
CA HIS A 45 -5.78 8.49 3.70
C HIS A 45 -6.01 7.06 3.17
N LEU A 46 -7.11 6.42 3.56
CA LEU A 46 -7.51 5.10 3.05
C LEU A 46 -7.68 5.10 1.52
N GLN A 47 -8.28 6.14 0.97
CA GLN A 47 -8.44 6.26 -0.48
C GLN A 47 -7.09 6.40 -1.19
N ALA A 48 -6.14 7.17 -0.64
CA ALA A 48 -4.80 7.29 -1.18
C ALA A 48 -4.05 5.95 -1.19
N LEU A 49 -4.15 5.17 -0.10
CA LEU A 49 -3.58 3.83 -0.03
C LEU A 49 -4.19 2.89 -1.07
N ARG A 50 -5.52 2.92 -1.26
CA ARG A 50 -6.19 2.12 -2.31
C ARG A 50 -5.73 2.49 -3.72
N MET A 51 -5.52 3.78 -4.00
CA MET A 51 -4.98 4.25 -5.28
C MET A 51 -3.54 3.76 -5.50
N LEU A 52 -2.71 3.78 -4.45
CA LEU A 52 -1.35 3.23 -4.51
C LEU A 52 -1.37 1.71 -4.75
N TYR A 53 -2.22 0.98 -4.03
CA TYR A 53 -2.39 -0.46 -4.21
C TYR A 53 -2.79 -0.81 -5.65
N GLU A 54 -3.75 -0.07 -6.23
CA GLU A 54 -4.17 -0.24 -7.61
C GLU A 54 -3.01 0.02 -8.59
N HIS A 55 -2.25 1.09 -8.38
CA HIS A 55 -1.08 1.39 -9.20
C HIS A 55 -0.04 0.27 -9.18
N ILE A 56 0.33 -0.23 -7.99
CA ILE A 56 1.25 -1.36 -7.83
C ILE A 56 0.65 -2.62 -8.47
N GLY A 57 -0.65 -2.85 -8.27
CA GLY A 57 -1.40 -3.95 -8.89
C GLY A 57 -1.34 -3.91 -10.42
N ASN A 58 -1.37 -2.73 -11.03
CA ASN A 58 -1.21 -2.57 -12.48
C ASN A 58 0.21 -2.92 -12.94
N ILE A 59 1.25 -2.52 -12.19
CA ILE A 59 2.63 -2.93 -12.47
C ILE A 59 2.76 -4.46 -12.37
N TRP A 60 2.20 -5.05 -11.30
CA TRP A 60 2.16 -6.49 -11.14
C TRP A 60 1.43 -7.16 -12.31
N GLN A 61 0.29 -6.66 -12.78
CA GLN A 61 -0.43 -7.31 -13.89
C GLN A 61 0.17 -7.02 -15.28
N ALA A 62 1.10 -6.09 -15.41
CA ALA A 62 1.61 -5.63 -16.71
C ALA A 62 2.18 -6.76 -17.59
N PRO A 63 2.98 -7.72 -17.08
CA PRO A 63 3.48 -8.81 -17.90
C PRO A 63 2.37 -9.69 -18.47
N LYS A 64 1.37 -10.01 -17.64
CA LYS A 64 0.20 -10.79 -18.06
C LYS A 64 -0.63 -10.04 -19.10
N GLN A 65 -0.77 -8.73 -18.96
CA GLN A 65 -1.47 -7.89 -19.95
C GLN A 65 -0.74 -7.80 -21.28
N ALA A 66 0.58 -8.04 -21.30
CA ALA A 66 1.40 -8.14 -22.50
C ALA A 66 1.47 -9.57 -23.08
N ASP A 67 0.52 -10.44 -22.72
CA ASP A 67 0.50 -11.88 -23.06
C ASP A 67 1.76 -12.64 -22.59
N GLY A 68 2.44 -12.11 -21.57
CA GLY A 68 3.60 -12.71 -20.92
C GLY A 68 3.24 -13.66 -19.77
N PRO A 69 4.26 -14.31 -19.17
CA PRO A 69 4.09 -15.19 -18.02
C PRO A 69 3.64 -14.41 -16.77
N HIS A 70 3.24 -15.14 -15.72
CA HIS A 70 2.87 -14.51 -14.47
C HIS A 70 4.10 -13.84 -13.82
N PRO A 71 3.98 -12.69 -13.14
CA PRO A 71 5.10 -11.96 -12.54
C PRO A 71 5.99 -12.79 -11.62
N VAL A 72 5.39 -13.70 -10.85
CA VAL A 72 6.11 -14.67 -9.98
C VAL A 72 7.08 -15.56 -10.75
N GLU A 73 6.90 -15.69 -12.06
CA GLU A 73 7.74 -16.53 -12.94
C GLU A 73 8.85 -15.71 -13.61
N LEU A 74 8.82 -14.38 -13.53
CA LEU A 74 9.73 -13.50 -14.28
C LEU A 74 11.01 -13.12 -13.54
N GLY A 75 11.06 -13.31 -12.22
CA GLY A 75 12.15 -12.84 -11.37
C GLY A 75 12.24 -11.30 -11.32
N GLY A 76 12.66 -10.75 -10.18
CA GLY A 76 12.75 -9.31 -9.96
C GLY A 76 11.42 -8.63 -9.65
N TYR A 77 10.36 -9.41 -9.43
CA TYR A 77 9.04 -8.91 -9.03
C TYR A 77 8.79 -9.03 -7.52
N GLY A 78 9.73 -9.57 -6.74
CA GLY A 78 9.60 -9.72 -5.29
C GLY A 78 9.39 -8.39 -4.58
N ALA A 79 10.09 -7.33 -5.01
CA ALA A 79 9.84 -5.98 -4.50
C ALA A 79 8.43 -5.47 -4.82
N VAL A 80 7.88 -5.80 -5.99
CA VAL A 80 6.51 -5.41 -6.38
C VAL A 80 5.48 -6.19 -5.57
N ALA A 81 5.68 -7.49 -5.37
CA ALA A 81 4.86 -8.31 -4.48
C ALA A 81 4.90 -7.78 -3.04
N GLY A 82 6.09 -7.55 -2.52
CA GLY A 82 6.29 -7.01 -1.17
C GLY A 82 5.63 -5.66 -0.95
N LEU A 83 5.79 -4.71 -1.88
CA LEU A 83 5.12 -3.42 -1.79
C LEU A 83 3.59 -3.56 -1.85
N ARG A 84 3.08 -4.48 -2.66
CA ARG A 84 1.64 -4.75 -2.73
C ARG A 84 1.12 -5.28 -1.40
N ASP A 85 1.79 -6.26 -0.81
CA ASP A 85 1.41 -6.86 0.48
C ASP A 85 1.51 -5.84 1.62
N MET A 86 2.59 -5.05 1.64
CA MET A 86 2.77 -3.97 2.61
C MET A 86 1.62 -2.95 2.54
N VAL A 87 1.21 -2.52 1.35
CA VAL A 87 0.11 -1.56 1.21
C VAL A 87 -1.24 -2.18 1.58
N ASP A 88 -1.44 -3.48 1.33
CA ASP A 88 -2.65 -4.21 1.76
C ASP A 88 -2.78 -4.24 3.30
N VAL A 89 -1.67 -4.52 3.97
CA VAL A 89 -1.55 -4.48 5.44
C VAL A 89 -1.93 -3.09 5.97
N LEU A 90 -1.36 -2.02 5.40
CA LEU A 90 -1.68 -0.64 5.78
C LEU A 90 -3.16 -0.28 5.52
N ILE A 91 -3.76 -0.77 4.44
CA ILE A 91 -5.19 -0.58 4.17
C ILE A 91 -6.02 -1.22 5.29
N GLY A 92 -5.75 -2.48 5.62
CA GLY A 92 -6.44 -3.19 6.70
C GLY A 92 -6.32 -2.46 8.03
N HIS A 93 -5.13 -1.97 8.37
CA HIS A 93 -4.90 -1.20 9.58
C HIS A 93 -5.77 0.07 9.67
N VAL A 94 -5.82 0.86 8.60
CA VAL A 94 -6.62 2.09 8.57
C VAL A 94 -8.12 1.78 8.66
N GLU A 95 -8.58 0.70 8.01
CA GLU A 95 -9.96 0.22 8.10
C GLU A 95 -10.33 -0.18 9.54
N ASP A 96 -9.45 -0.90 10.23
CA ASP A 96 -9.62 -1.27 11.63
C ASP A 96 -9.67 -0.03 12.54
N VAL A 97 -8.79 0.95 12.31
CA VAL A 97 -8.78 2.21 13.08
C VAL A 97 -10.06 3.01 12.85
N GLN A 98 -10.54 3.12 11.61
CA GLN A 98 -11.82 3.77 11.30
C GLN A 98 -12.98 3.06 12.01
N HIS A 99 -12.99 1.72 11.98
CA HIS A 99 -14.01 0.93 12.66
C HIS A 99 -14.02 1.17 14.17
N VAL A 100 -12.84 1.12 14.82
CA VAL A 100 -12.69 1.36 16.26
C VAL A 100 -13.06 2.80 16.65
N ALA A 101 -12.76 3.78 15.81
CA ALA A 101 -13.13 5.17 16.01
C ALA A 101 -14.64 5.44 15.80
N GLY A 102 -15.37 4.49 15.21
CA GLY A 102 -16.78 4.64 14.88
C GLY A 102 -17.02 5.52 13.65
N ASP A 103 -16.07 5.59 12.72
CA ASP A 103 -16.21 6.36 11.48
C ASP A 103 -17.22 5.67 10.55
N GLU A 104 -18.26 6.37 10.12
CA GLU A 104 -19.18 5.85 9.11
C GLU A 104 -18.55 5.94 7.71
N ALA A 105 -17.99 4.84 7.21
CA ALA A 105 -17.26 4.76 5.94
C ALA A 105 -18.02 5.34 4.73
N ASP A 106 -19.35 5.23 4.71
CA ASP A 106 -20.19 5.73 3.60
C ASP A 106 -20.50 7.24 3.67
N SER A 107 -20.35 7.87 4.84
CA SER A 107 -20.66 9.30 5.02
C SER A 107 -19.60 10.23 4.39
N PHE A 108 -18.38 9.73 4.17
CA PHE A 108 -17.25 10.53 3.69
C PHE A 108 -16.84 10.25 2.24
N ARG A 109 -17.26 9.11 1.65
CA ARG A 109 -17.08 8.83 0.21
C ARG A 109 -17.68 9.91 -0.68
N ALA A 110 -18.84 10.44 -0.30
CA ALA A 110 -19.53 11.50 -1.04
C ALA A 110 -18.87 12.88 -0.87
N ARG A 111 -18.18 13.12 0.25
CA ARG A 111 -17.67 14.45 0.61
C ARG A 111 -16.35 14.81 -0.08
N MET A 112 -15.50 13.82 -0.38
CA MET A 112 -14.28 14.07 -1.18
C MET A 112 -14.55 14.46 -2.62
N VAL A 113 -15.69 14.04 -3.20
CA VAL A 113 -16.08 14.44 -4.57
C VAL A 113 -16.53 15.91 -4.63
N VAL A 114 -16.96 16.49 -3.49
CA VAL A 114 -17.50 17.87 -3.44
C VAL A 114 -16.42 18.92 -3.17
N ASN A 115 -15.20 18.54 -2.78
CA ASN A 115 -14.08 19.48 -2.69
C ASN A 115 -13.32 19.59 -4.02
N HIS A 116 -14.05 19.85 -5.11
CA HIS A 116 -13.47 20.32 -6.37
C HIS A 116 -13.74 21.82 -6.50
N VAL A 117 -12.66 22.59 -6.29
CA VAL A 117 -12.31 23.89 -6.90
C VAL A 117 -13.39 24.98 -6.89
N ASP A 118 -13.20 25.96 -6.01
CA ASP A 118 -13.39 27.38 -6.33
C ASP A 118 -12.03 28.08 -6.25
#